data_AF-A0A958SCW6-F1
#
_entry.id   AF-A0A958SCW6-F1
#
_cell.length_a   1.000
_cell.length_b   1.000
_cell.length_c   1.000
_cell.angle_alpha   90.00
_cell.angle_beta   90.00
_cell.angle_gamma   90.00
#
_symmetry.space_group_name_H-M   'P 1'
#
loop_
_entity.id
_entity.type
_entity.pdbx_description
1 polymer ?
#
loop_
_entity_poly.entity_id
_entity_poly.type
_entity_poly.pdbx_seq_one_letter_code
_entity_poly.pdbx_strand_id
1 'polypeptide(L)'
;MVDEHDEDSLDKTSIMPSETLKVKLESAGQAPPSFVMLVGPAESVGRQWKIEESDRIIGRSINSHIFVDDKSVSKAHSKIVLHNGEVAILDLESTNKTLINGHIIESLVPIILKNNDQIKMGNVIFKFLEKGNVESLSAAEAYDRGTKDALTGCNNKGALMSKGGECFKKSDLLSVPFSLVTFDIDHFKKVN
;
A
#
# COMPACT_ATOMS: atom_id res chain seq x y z
N MET A 1 36.46 -2.65 42.19
CA MET A 1 36.54 -1.45 41.35
C MET A 1 36.23 -1.94 39.93
N VAL A 2 34.94 -1.92 39.54
CA VAL A 2 34.28 -0.87 38.69
C VAL A 2 34.79 -1.04 37.25
N ASP A 3 34.07 -1.33 36.17
CA ASP A 3 32.65 -1.47 35.76
C ASP A 3 32.64 -2.42 34.52
N GLU A 4 31.69 -3.36 34.34
CA GLU A 4 30.44 -3.25 33.54
C GLU A 4 30.46 -2.37 32.27
N HIS A 5 30.17 -2.97 31.10
CA HIS A 5 28.98 -2.62 30.31
C HIS A 5 28.80 -3.53 29.08
N ASP A 6 27.73 -4.32 29.15
CA ASP A 6 26.98 -4.90 28.03
C ASP A 6 26.38 -3.81 27.14
N GLU A 7 26.23 -4.09 25.83
CA GLU A 7 25.15 -3.50 25.03
C GLU A 7 24.78 -4.43 23.86
N ASP A 8 24.11 -5.53 24.21
CA ASP A 8 23.30 -6.33 23.28
C ASP A 8 21.83 -6.07 23.66
N SER A 9 21.21 -5.03 23.11
CA SER A 9 19.75 -4.88 23.16
C SER A 9 19.26 -3.88 22.13
N LEU A 10 18.46 -4.32 21.16
CA LEU A 10 17.36 -3.53 20.59
C LEU A 10 16.36 -4.45 19.87
N ASP A 11 15.98 -5.57 20.49
CA ASP A 11 14.70 -6.21 20.19
C ASP A 11 13.63 -5.54 21.06
N LYS A 12 13.15 -4.36 20.61
CA LYS A 12 12.05 -3.65 21.26
C LYS A 12 10.74 -4.39 20.98
N THR A 13 10.50 -5.45 21.73
CA THR A 13 9.17 -6.06 21.82
C THR A 13 8.29 -5.11 22.63
N SER A 14 7.49 -4.30 21.92
CA SER A 14 6.47 -3.46 22.54
C SER A 14 5.30 -4.35 22.98
N ILE A 15 5.15 -4.52 24.30
CA ILE A 15 4.04 -5.29 24.88
C ILE A 15 2.83 -4.36 24.94
N MET A 16 1.85 -4.58 24.06
CA MET A 16 0.57 -3.87 24.11
C MET A 16 -0.33 -4.45 25.22
N PRO A 17 -1.07 -3.62 25.99
CA PRO A 17 -2.03 -4.08 26.98
C PRO A 17 -3.16 -4.92 26.33
N SER A 18 -3.47 -6.08 26.90
CA SER A 18 -4.40 -7.07 26.33
C SER A 18 -5.84 -6.55 26.13
N GLU A 19 -6.27 -5.52 26.87
CA GLU A 19 -7.60 -4.89 26.69
C GLU A 19 -7.66 -4.02 25.44
N THR A 20 -6.60 -3.28 25.12
CA THR A 20 -6.51 -2.50 23.87
C THR A 20 -6.48 -3.43 22.66
N LEU A 21 -5.88 -4.62 22.80
CA LEU A 21 -5.89 -5.65 21.76
C LEU A 21 -7.30 -6.21 21.53
N LYS A 22 -8.08 -6.47 22.58
CA LYS A 22 -9.47 -6.96 22.48
C LYS A 22 -10.40 -5.94 21.83
N VAL A 23 -10.36 -4.67 22.25
CA VAL A 23 -11.14 -3.59 21.65
C VAL A 23 -10.76 -3.37 20.18
N LYS A 24 -9.47 -3.50 19.84
CA LYS A 24 -9.00 -3.43 18.44
C LYS A 24 -9.41 -4.66 17.62
N LEU A 25 -9.39 -5.87 18.17
CA LEU A 25 -9.88 -7.09 17.51
C LEU A 25 -11.40 -7.05 17.26
N GLU A 26 -12.18 -6.51 18.20
CA GLU A 26 -13.63 -6.35 18.04
C GLU A 26 -13.96 -5.30 16.96
N SER A 27 -13.19 -4.20 16.89
CA SER A 27 -13.28 -3.24 15.78
C SER A 27 -12.77 -3.80 14.45
N ALA A 28 -11.82 -4.74 14.48
CA ALA A 28 -11.27 -5.41 13.31
C ALA A 28 -12.35 -6.22 12.58
N GLY A 29 -13.24 -6.89 13.33
CA GLY A 29 -14.37 -7.66 12.79
C GLY A 29 -15.42 -6.86 12.00
N GLN A 30 -15.37 -5.53 12.05
CA GLN A 30 -16.31 -4.63 11.36
C GLN A 30 -15.70 -3.80 10.24
N ALA A 31 -14.37 -3.84 10.04
CA ALA A 31 -13.71 -3.05 9.00
C ALA A 31 -14.27 -3.39 7.61
N PRO A 32 -14.63 -2.40 6.76
CA PRO A 32 -15.15 -2.66 5.43
C PRO A 32 -14.10 -3.34 4.54
N PRO A 33 -14.52 -4.07 3.48
CA PRO A 33 -13.59 -4.62 2.52
C PRO A 33 -12.75 -3.52 1.87
N SER A 34 -11.54 -3.85 1.44
CA SER A 34 -10.61 -2.85 0.91
C SER A 34 -9.62 -3.40 -0.09
N PHE A 35 -9.08 -2.50 -0.91
CA PHE A 35 -7.94 -2.77 -1.78
C PHE A 35 -6.69 -2.13 -1.17
N VAL A 36 -5.59 -2.88 -1.10
CA VAL A 36 -4.27 -2.37 -0.72
C VAL A 36 -3.35 -2.45 -1.91
N MET A 37 -2.69 -1.36 -2.30
CA MET A 37 -1.73 -1.42 -3.42
C MET A 37 -0.42 -2.05 -2.94
N LEU A 38 -0.07 -3.20 -3.50
CA LEU A 38 1.20 -3.89 -3.25
C LEU A 38 2.32 -3.37 -4.15
N VAL A 39 2.00 -3.08 -5.41
CA VAL A 39 2.95 -2.61 -6.43
C VAL A 39 2.29 -1.51 -7.25
N GLY A 40 3.02 -0.41 -7.49
CA GLY A 40 2.56 0.69 -8.31
C GLY A 40 3.35 1.98 -8.05
N PRO A 41 2.78 3.15 -8.35
CA PRO A 41 3.39 4.44 -8.05
C PRO A 41 3.84 4.55 -6.59
N ALA A 42 4.96 5.22 -6.37
CA ALA A 42 5.73 5.15 -5.14
C ALA A 42 4.92 5.54 -3.90
N GLU A 43 4.18 6.62 -4.04
CA GLU A 43 3.28 7.26 -3.10
C GLU A 43 1.98 6.50 -2.86
N SER A 44 1.68 5.50 -3.69
CA SER A 44 0.46 4.71 -3.63
C SER A 44 0.66 3.31 -3.05
N VAL A 45 1.89 2.77 -3.02
CA VAL A 45 2.18 1.48 -2.38
C VAL A 45 1.88 1.53 -0.88
N GLY A 46 1.16 0.53 -0.37
CA GLY A 46 0.66 0.48 1.01
C GLY A 46 -0.63 1.26 1.24
N ARG A 47 -1.02 2.14 0.30
CA ARG A 47 -2.30 2.86 0.38
C ARG A 47 -3.46 1.88 0.29
N GLN A 48 -4.48 2.19 1.08
CA GLN A 48 -5.69 1.40 1.19
C GLN A 48 -6.91 2.21 0.77
N TRP A 49 -7.78 1.59 -0.02
CA TRP A 49 -9.06 2.13 -0.43
C TRP A 49 -10.17 1.25 0.14
N LYS A 50 -10.98 1.80 1.04
CA LYS A 50 -12.17 1.14 1.58
C LYS A 50 -13.26 1.08 0.50
N ILE A 51 -13.98 -0.03 0.45
CA ILE A 51 -15.09 -0.26 -0.47
C ILE A 51 -16.39 -0.20 0.33
N GLU A 52 -16.93 1.01 0.41
CA GLU A 52 -18.17 1.31 1.14
C GLU A 52 -19.35 1.53 0.18
N GLU A 53 -19.06 1.82 -1.09
CA GLU A 53 -20.03 2.11 -2.15
C GLU A 53 -19.78 1.19 -3.36
N SER A 54 -20.85 0.89 -4.11
CA SER A 54 -20.77 0.18 -5.39
C SER A 54 -20.34 1.11 -6.54
N ASP A 55 -20.10 0.53 -7.71
CA ASP A 55 -19.77 1.22 -8.97
C ASP A 55 -18.54 2.14 -8.89
N ARG A 56 -17.53 1.70 -8.12
CA ARG A 56 -16.25 2.41 -8.01
C ARG A 56 -15.38 2.08 -9.22
N ILE A 57 -14.72 3.08 -9.81
CA ILE A 57 -13.87 2.90 -10.99
C ILE A 57 -12.42 2.98 -10.55
N ILE A 58 -11.63 1.98 -10.93
CA ILE A 58 -10.17 2.01 -10.86
C ILE A 58 -9.65 2.44 -12.23
N GLY A 59 -8.77 3.43 -12.27
CA GLY A 59 -8.18 3.87 -13.54
C GLY A 59 -7.22 5.04 -13.40
N ARG A 60 -6.53 5.35 -14.49
CA ARG A 60 -5.60 6.50 -14.55
C ARG A 60 -6.27 7.84 -14.80
N SER A 61 -7.60 7.88 -14.94
CA SER A 61 -8.31 9.15 -15.03
C SER A 61 -8.33 9.79 -13.65
N ILE A 62 -8.04 11.09 -13.54
CA ILE A 62 -8.15 11.82 -12.27
C ILE A 62 -9.59 11.79 -11.69
N ASN A 63 -10.58 11.55 -12.55
CA ASN A 63 -11.98 11.40 -12.16
C ASN A 63 -12.32 9.98 -11.69
N SER A 64 -11.36 9.04 -11.69
CA SER A 64 -11.58 7.69 -11.16
C SER A 64 -11.65 7.72 -9.63
N HIS A 65 -12.57 6.95 -9.07
CA HIS A 65 -12.72 6.79 -7.63
C HIS A 65 -11.45 6.26 -6.95
N ILE A 66 -10.77 5.34 -7.62
CA ILE A 66 -9.44 4.85 -7.28
C ILE A 66 -8.52 5.29 -8.42
N PHE A 67 -7.96 6.48 -8.27
CA PHE A 67 -7.00 7.04 -9.20
C PHE A 67 -5.65 6.32 -9.10
N VAL A 68 -5.11 5.89 -10.24
CA VAL A 68 -3.80 5.25 -10.36
C VAL A 68 -2.97 5.99 -11.38
N ASP A 69 -1.95 6.72 -10.94
CA ASP A 69 -1.05 7.47 -11.83
C ASP A 69 -0.03 6.56 -12.53
N ASP A 70 -0.51 5.66 -13.39
CA ASP A 70 0.32 4.78 -14.19
C ASP A 70 -0.20 4.68 -15.63
N LYS A 71 0.70 4.90 -16.60
CA LYS A 71 0.36 4.90 -18.03
C LYS A 71 -0.09 3.52 -18.54
N SER A 72 0.31 2.44 -17.88
CA SER A 72 -0.12 1.07 -18.19
C SER A 72 -1.56 0.78 -17.76
N VAL A 73 -2.19 1.66 -16.97
CA VAL A 73 -3.57 1.52 -16.55
C VAL A 73 -4.47 2.32 -17.51
N SER A 74 -5.58 1.74 -17.98
CA SER A 74 -6.60 2.45 -18.77
C SER A 74 -7.26 3.60 -17.97
N LYS A 75 -7.80 4.60 -18.67
CA LYS A 75 -8.50 5.74 -18.03
C LYS A 75 -9.62 5.28 -17.09
N ALA A 76 -10.42 4.33 -17.55
CA ALA A 76 -11.27 3.48 -16.73
C ALA A 76 -10.82 2.04 -17.03
N HIS A 77 -10.24 1.36 -16.04
CA HIS A 77 -9.62 0.06 -16.22
C HIS A 77 -10.53 -1.07 -15.74
N SER A 78 -11.03 -0.93 -14.52
CA SER A 78 -11.91 -1.91 -13.91
C SER A 78 -12.97 -1.21 -13.07
N LYS A 79 -14.11 -1.86 -12.89
CA LYS A 79 -15.17 -1.40 -12.00
C LYS A 79 -15.32 -2.39 -10.84
N ILE A 80 -15.41 -1.86 -9.63
CA ILE A 80 -15.77 -2.59 -8.43
C ILE A 80 -17.28 -2.47 -8.24
N VAL A 81 -17.92 -3.59 -7.96
CA VAL A 81 -19.33 -3.69 -7.61
C VAL A 81 -19.43 -4.26 -6.21
N LEU A 82 -20.19 -3.59 -5.34
CA LEU A 82 -20.47 -4.05 -3.99
C LEU A 82 -21.95 -4.43 -3.92
N HIS A 83 -22.24 -5.69 -3.64
CA HIS A 83 -23.62 -6.18 -3.54
C HIS A 83 -23.74 -7.16 -2.38
N ASN A 84 -24.67 -6.91 -1.45
CA ASN A 84 -24.89 -7.72 -0.24
C ASN A 84 -23.62 -8.01 0.59
N GLY A 85 -22.65 -7.10 0.57
CA GLY A 85 -21.37 -7.25 1.27
C GLY A 85 -20.31 -8.06 0.50
N GLU A 86 -20.66 -8.64 -0.65
CA GLU A 86 -19.72 -9.27 -1.57
C GLU A 86 -19.17 -8.24 -2.55
N VAL A 87 -17.86 -8.33 -2.80
CA VAL A 87 -17.16 -7.46 -3.73
C VAL A 87 -16.86 -8.23 -5.01
N ALA A 88 -17.30 -7.69 -6.14
CA ALA A 88 -16.92 -8.18 -7.46
C ALA A 88 -16.11 -7.12 -8.22
N ILE A 89 -15.29 -7.59 -9.15
CA ILE A 89 -14.56 -6.74 -10.09
C ILE A 89 -14.88 -7.15 -11.52
N LEU A 90 -14.99 -6.19 -12.42
CA LEU A 90 -15.05 -6.42 -13.86
C LEU A 90 -14.04 -5.56 -14.59
N ASP A 91 -13.44 -6.10 -15.64
CA ASP A 91 -12.58 -5.37 -16.56
C ASP A 91 -13.41 -4.53 -17.54
N LEU A 92 -13.10 -3.24 -17.66
CA LEU A 92 -13.79 -2.29 -18.55
C LEU A 92 -13.09 -2.21 -19.91
N GLU A 93 -12.89 -3.37 -20.54
CA GLU A 93 -12.20 -3.50 -21.84
C GLU A 93 -10.82 -2.84 -21.85
N SER A 94 -10.06 -3.06 -20.77
CA SER A 94 -8.77 -2.40 -20.60
C SER A 94 -7.73 -2.90 -21.60
N THR A 95 -6.72 -2.07 -21.89
CA THR A 95 -5.66 -2.41 -22.86
C THR A 95 -4.76 -3.52 -22.34
N ASN A 96 -4.37 -3.47 -21.06
CA ASN A 96 -3.46 -4.43 -20.45
C ASN A 96 -4.15 -5.56 -19.67
N LYS A 97 -5.49 -5.58 -19.71
CA LYS A 97 -6.37 -6.52 -19.01
C LYS A 97 -6.24 -6.47 -17.49
N THR A 98 -7.32 -6.88 -16.84
CA THR A 98 -7.35 -7.18 -15.42
C THR A 98 -7.00 -8.65 -15.22
N LEU A 99 -6.07 -8.94 -14.31
CA LEU A 99 -5.71 -10.31 -13.93
C LEU A 99 -6.03 -10.51 -12.45
N ILE A 100 -6.58 -11.67 -12.10
CA ILE A 100 -6.77 -12.10 -10.71
C ILE A 100 -5.90 -13.34 -10.49
N ASN A 101 -4.98 -13.27 -9.53
CA ASN A 101 -4.04 -14.34 -9.19
C ASN A 101 -3.27 -14.88 -10.42
N GLY A 102 -2.93 -13.99 -11.36
CA GLY A 102 -2.20 -14.33 -12.59
C GLY A 102 -3.08 -14.78 -13.77
N HIS A 103 -4.38 -14.92 -13.59
CA HIS A 103 -5.32 -15.30 -14.65
C HIS A 103 -6.06 -14.08 -15.18
N ILE A 104 -6.04 -13.89 -16.50
CA ILE A 104 -6.82 -12.83 -17.17
C ILE A 104 -8.31 -13.12 -16.99
N ILE A 105 -9.08 -12.12 -16.56
CA ILE A 105 -10.54 -12.21 -16.50
C ILE A 105 -11.16 -11.72 -17.81
N GLU A 106 -12.35 -12.22 -18.11
CA GLU A 106 -13.12 -11.77 -19.26
C GLU A 106 -13.61 -10.33 -19.06
N SER A 107 -13.54 -9.51 -20.12
CA SER A 107 -14.02 -8.14 -20.10
C SER A 107 -15.53 -8.08 -19.91
N LEU A 108 -16.01 -7.12 -19.13
CA LEU A 108 -17.44 -6.89 -18.81
C LEU A 108 -18.15 -8.03 -18.05
N VAL A 109 -17.41 -9.04 -17.59
CA VAL A 109 -17.94 -10.13 -16.75
C VAL A 109 -17.51 -9.90 -15.29
N PRO A 110 -18.46 -9.74 -14.33
CA PRO A 110 -18.13 -9.59 -12.91
C PRO A 110 -17.56 -10.89 -12.32
N ILE A 111 -16.44 -10.78 -11.61
CA ILE A 111 -15.81 -11.86 -10.85
C ILE A 111 -15.83 -11.50 -9.36
N ILE A 112 -16.42 -12.38 -8.54
CA ILE A 112 -16.44 -12.22 -7.08
C ILE A 112 -15.02 -12.41 -6.53
N LEU A 113 -14.55 -11.45 -5.75
CA LEU A 113 -13.24 -11.49 -5.11
C LEU A 113 -13.28 -12.27 -3.79
N LYS A 114 -12.19 -12.95 -3.52
CA LYS A 114 -11.92 -13.65 -2.27
C LYS A 114 -10.81 -12.97 -1.52
N ASN A 115 -10.83 -13.06 -0.19
CA ASN A 115 -9.81 -12.47 0.66
C ASN A 115 -8.39 -12.88 0.19
N ASN A 116 -7.48 -11.91 0.18
CA ASN A 116 -6.11 -12.02 -0.28
C ASN A 116 -5.90 -12.17 -1.80
N ASP A 117 -6.96 -12.10 -2.62
CA ASP A 117 -6.81 -12.09 -4.08
C ASP A 117 -5.87 -10.95 -4.51
N GLN A 118 -5.00 -11.26 -5.47
CA GLN A 118 -4.11 -10.29 -6.10
C GLN A 118 -4.66 -9.86 -7.44
N ILE A 119 -4.94 -8.56 -7.58
CA ILE A 119 -5.52 -7.97 -8.77
C ILE A 119 -4.44 -7.15 -9.48
N LYS A 120 -4.02 -7.59 -10.66
CA LYS A 120 -3.04 -6.90 -11.48
C LYS A 120 -3.72 -6.14 -12.62
N MET A 121 -3.29 -4.90 -12.84
CA MET A 121 -3.73 -4.02 -13.91
C MET A 121 -2.51 -3.32 -14.50
N GLY A 122 -2.06 -3.71 -15.69
CA GLY A 122 -0.79 -3.21 -16.22
C GLY A 122 0.38 -3.50 -15.27
N ASN A 123 1.05 -2.45 -14.79
CA ASN A 123 2.20 -2.51 -13.88
C ASN A 123 1.83 -2.41 -12.40
N VAL A 124 0.54 -2.28 -12.06
CA VAL A 124 0.09 -2.18 -10.67
C VAL A 124 -0.52 -3.48 -10.18
N ILE A 125 -0.35 -3.77 -8.87
CA ILE A 125 -0.92 -4.93 -8.20
C ILE A 125 -1.58 -4.47 -6.91
N PHE A 126 -2.83 -4.86 -6.73
CA PHE A 126 -3.60 -4.70 -5.50
C PHE A 126 -3.78 -6.05 -4.80
N LYS A 127 -3.91 -6.02 -3.47
CA LYS A 127 -4.42 -7.11 -2.65
C LYS A 127 -5.82 -6.75 -2.18
N PHE A 128 -6.78 -7.65 -2.34
CA PHE A 128 -8.10 -7.50 -1.75
C PHE A 128 -8.10 -8.02 -0.31
N LEU A 129 -8.64 -7.24 0.61
CA LEU A 129 -8.88 -7.63 2.00
C LEU A 129 -10.39 -7.61 2.24
N GLU A 130 -10.96 -8.74 2.65
CA GLU A 130 -12.38 -8.83 2.95
C GLU A 130 -12.77 -8.08 4.23
N LYS A 131 -14.08 -7.96 4.46
CA LYS A 131 -14.61 -7.37 5.69
C LYS A 131 -14.10 -8.14 6.91
N GLY A 132 -13.70 -7.44 7.97
CA GLY A 132 -13.32 -8.10 9.22
C GLY A 132 -11.85 -8.52 9.33
N ASN A 133 -11.04 -8.26 8.29
CA ASN A 133 -9.66 -8.75 8.24
C ASN A 133 -8.72 -7.86 9.09
N VAL A 134 -8.00 -8.44 10.06
CA VAL A 134 -7.04 -7.72 10.94
C VAL A 134 -5.92 -7.03 10.15
N GLU A 135 -5.52 -7.59 9.00
CA GLU A 135 -4.51 -6.98 8.12
C GLU A 135 -4.94 -5.61 7.57
N SER A 136 -6.26 -5.35 7.51
CA SER A 136 -6.81 -4.07 7.05
C SER A 136 -6.55 -2.91 8.03
N LEU A 137 -6.17 -3.21 9.27
CA LEU A 137 -5.77 -2.23 10.29
C LEU A 137 -4.23 -2.12 10.39
N SER A 138 -3.50 -3.21 10.17
CA SER A 138 -2.03 -3.22 10.30
C SER A 138 -1.31 -2.65 9.08
N ALA A 139 -1.84 -2.82 7.86
CA ALA A 139 -1.15 -2.35 6.65
C ALA A 139 -0.96 -0.82 6.62
N ALA A 140 -1.98 -0.07 7.04
CA ALA A 140 -1.92 1.39 7.12
C ALA A 140 -1.02 1.88 8.28
N GLU A 141 -1.14 1.28 9.47
CA GLU A 141 -0.37 1.71 10.65
C GLU A 141 1.09 1.24 10.64
N ALA A 142 1.40 0.09 10.02
CA ALA A 142 2.76 -0.43 9.89
C ALA A 142 3.56 0.32 8.80
N TYR A 143 2.90 0.73 7.72
CA TYR A 143 3.51 1.60 6.73
C TYR A 143 3.93 2.93 7.36
N ASP A 144 3.06 3.58 8.14
CA ASP A 144 3.34 4.91 8.68
C ASP A 144 4.33 4.90 9.85
N ARG A 145 4.23 3.94 10.78
CA ARG A 145 5.13 3.88 11.97
C ARG A 145 6.50 3.26 11.70
N GLY A 146 6.62 2.38 10.72
CA GLY A 146 7.88 1.70 10.39
C GLY A 146 8.80 2.47 9.44
N THR A 147 8.27 3.48 8.74
CA THR A 147 8.99 4.19 7.65
C THR A 147 9.37 5.62 7.98
N LYS A 148 8.94 6.15 9.13
CA LYS A 148 9.18 7.54 9.55
C LYS A 148 10.25 7.67 10.63
N ASP A 149 11.03 8.73 10.55
CA ASP A 149 11.92 9.20 11.60
C ASP A 149 11.11 9.92 12.68
N ALA A 150 11.34 9.59 13.94
CA ALA A 150 10.51 10.05 15.05
C ALA A 150 10.68 11.55 15.37
N LEU A 151 11.85 12.13 15.08
CA LEU A 151 12.13 13.53 15.38
C LEU A 151 11.62 14.44 14.26
N THR A 152 11.89 14.09 13.01
CA THR A 152 11.65 14.97 11.86
C THR A 152 10.35 14.65 11.11
N GLY A 153 9.78 13.45 11.30
CA GLY A 153 8.66 12.97 10.49
C GLY A 153 9.02 12.70 9.02
N CYS A 154 10.31 12.82 8.64
CA CYS A 154 10.80 12.44 7.34
C CYS A 154 10.84 10.91 7.21
N ASN A 155 10.99 10.40 5.97
CA ASN A 155 11.20 8.97 5.78
C ASN A 155 12.55 8.55 6.38
N ASN A 156 12.57 7.45 7.11
CA ASN A 156 13.79 6.92 7.72
C ASN A 156 14.71 6.24 6.69
N LYS A 157 15.91 5.87 7.13
CA LYS A 157 16.92 5.22 6.27
C LYS A 157 16.42 3.93 5.62
N GLY A 158 15.65 3.11 6.34
CA GLY A 158 15.11 1.86 5.80
C GLY A 158 14.15 2.11 4.63
N ALA A 159 13.25 3.08 4.81
CA ALA A 159 12.34 3.52 3.77
C ALA A 159 13.08 4.09 2.55
N LEU A 160 14.12 4.91 2.77
CA LEU A 160 14.96 5.43 1.69
C LEU A 160 15.67 4.32 0.91
N MET A 161 16.23 3.32 1.59
CA MET A 161 16.93 2.21 0.92
C MET A 161 15.99 1.36 0.07
N SER A 162 14.79 1.05 0.59
CA SER A 162 13.77 0.34 -0.18
C SER A 162 13.35 1.16 -1.42
N LYS A 163 12.97 2.42 -1.21
CA LYS A 163 12.46 3.28 -2.29
C LYS A 163 13.52 3.66 -3.30
N GLY A 164 14.76 3.85 -2.87
CA GLY A 164 15.90 4.09 -3.73
C GLY A 164 16.14 2.93 -4.70
N GLY A 165 16.11 1.69 -4.20
CA GLY A 165 16.24 0.50 -5.04
C GLY A 165 15.11 0.36 -6.07
N GLU A 166 13.87 0.69 -5.68
CA GLU A 166 12.73 0.72 -6.60
C GLU A 166 12.86 1.82 -7.67
N CYS A 167 13.24 3.04 -7.29
CA CYS A 167 13.44 4.15 -8.21
C CYS A 167 14.55 3.86 -9.23
N PHE A 168 15.64 3.20 -8.80
CA PHE A 168 16.72 2.79 -9.68
C PHE A 168 16.24 1.76 -10.72
N LYS A 169 15.56 0.69 -10.27
CA LYS A 169 14.97 -0.32 -11.17
C LYS A 169 13.95 0.30 -12.13
N LYS A 170 13.15 1.26 -11.67
CA LYS A 170 12.18 1.98 -12.50
C LYS A 170 12.87 2.83 -13.58
N SER A 171 13.95 3.53 -13.23
CA SER A 171 14.75 4.33 -14.17
C SER A 171 15.36 3.46 -15.26
N ASP A 172 15.94 2.32 -14.87
CA ASP A 172 16.53 1.34 -15.76
C ASP A 172 15.48 0.69 -16.68
N LEU A 173 14.36 0.23 -16.11
CA LEU A 173 13.29 -0.48 -16.85
C LEU A 173 12.53 0.43 -17.83
N LEU A 174 12.34 1.70 -17.49
CA LEU A 174 11.52 2.63 -18.27
C LEU A 174 12.34 3.63 -19.10
N SER A 175 13.67 3.56 -19.04
CA SER A 175 14.59 4.50 -19.69
C SER A 175 14.28 5.98 -19.39
N VAL A 176 13.91 6.27 -18.15
CA VAL A 176 13.61 7.64 -17.68
C VAL A 176 14.72 8.15 -16.76
N PRO A 177 15.11 9.43 -16.83
CA PRO A 177 16.15 9.97 -15.97
C PRO A 177 15.73 9.95 -14.50
N PHE A 178 16.65 9.54 -13.63
CA PHE A 178 16.51 9.58 -12.18
C PHE A 178 17.53 10.56 -11.58
N SER A 179 17.05 11.49 -10.76
CA SER A 179 17.87 12.49 -10.09
C SER A 179 17.72 12.34 -8.58
N LEU A 180 18.84 12.46 -7.86
CA LEU A 180 18.88 12.45 -6.39
C LEU A 180 19.45 13.78 -5.90
N VAL A 181 18.78 14.39 -4.93
CA VAL A 181 19.27 15.59 -4.22
C VAL A 181 19.58 15.17 -2.79
N THR A 182 20.77 15.53 -2.34
CA THR A 182 21.21 15.36 -0.95
C THR A 182 21.66 16.72 -0.42
N PHE A 183 21.37 17.01 0.83
CA PHE A 183 21.84 18.20 1.51
C PHE A 183 22.01 17.90 3.00
N ASP A 184 22.81 18.73 3.67
CA ASP A 184 23.02 18.70 5.12
C ASP A 184 22.91 20.12 5.67
N ILE A 185 22.69 20.24 6.97
CA ILE A 185 22.59 21.54 7.65
C ILE A 185 23.98 22.05 7.99
N ASP A 186 24.35 23.19 7.40
CA ASP A 186 25.61 23.85 7.71
C ASP A 186 25.72 24.22 9.19
N HIS A 187 26.90 24.00 9.77
CA HIS A 187 27.22 24.39 11.14
C HIS A 187 26.28 23.83 12.23
N PHE A 188 25.66 22.67 12.03
CA PHE A 188 24.73 22.04 12.99
C PHE A 188 25.27 21.96 14.43
N LYS A 189 26.59 21.78 14.60
CA LYS A 189 27.27 21.77 15.92
C LYS A 189 27.27 23.10 16.67
N LYS A 190 26.94 24.24 16.03
CA LYS A 190 26.80 25.54 16.71
C LYS A 190 25.38 25.78 17.23
N VAL A 191 24.42 24.97 16.77
CA VAL A 191 22.99 25.05 17.12
C VAL A 191 22.65 24.10 18.28
N ASN A 192 23.46 23.07 18.51
CA ASN A 192 23.43 22.19 19.69
C ASN A 192 24.47 22.62 20.72
#